data_AF-A0A562WAJ0-F1
#
_entry.id   AF-A0A562WAJ0-F1
#
_cell.length_a   1.000
_cell.length_b   1.000
_cell.length_c   1.000
_cell.angle_alpha   90.00
_cell.angle_beta   90.00
_cell.angle_gamma   90.00
#
_symmetry.space_group_name_H-M   'P 1'
#
loop_
_entity.id
_entity.type
_entity.pdbx_description
1 polymer ?
#
loop_
_entity_poly.entity_id
_entity_poly.type
_entity_poly.pdbx_seq_one_letter_code
_entity_poly.pdbx_strand_id
1 'polypeptide(L)'
;MGSAEVSPQMAFARFVRRAIDDARRERGWTVTDLAAHTGVGRSTIFRWLAGDWQDYPELAKVRGFCAALDVPVTAAFRALGLPDGAPAARPRADDAPVEADVRVILDRLADPTVPAEEKHQIRDLLRYLAHRPARRAG
;
A
#
# COMPACT_ATOMS: atom_id res chain seq x y z
N MET A 1 19.18 15.00 -19.02
CA MET A 1 17.91 14.79 -19.74
C MET A 1 16.82 14.76 -18.68
N GLY A 2 16.04 15.83 -18.55
CA GLY A 2 15.07 15.98 -17.47
C GLY A 2 13.92 15.00 -17.63
N SER A 3 13.73 14.14 -16.64
CA SER A 3 12.49 13.39 -16.47
C SER A 3 11.36 14.40 -16.46
N ALA A 4 10.50 14.42 -17.47
CA ALA A 4 9.27 15.20 -17.42
C ALA A 4 8.51 14.70 -16.19
N GLU A 5 8.48 15.50 -15.12
CA GLU A 5 7.72 15.19 -13.92
C GLU A 5 6.27 15.00 -14.36
N VAL A 6 5.83 13.75 -14.39
CA VAL A 6 4.46 13.45 -14.80
C VAL A 6 3.56 14.06 -13.75
N SER A 7 2.69 14.98 -14.16
CA SER A 7 1.79 15.66 -13.23
C SER A 7 1.00 14.64 -12.39
N PRO A 8 0.69 14.94 -11.11
CA PRO A 8 -0.13 14.06 -10.27
C PRO A 8 -1.43 13.64 -10.95
N GLN A 9 -2.01 14.52 -11.76
CA GLN A 9 -3.17 14.25 -12.60
C GLN A 9 -2.92 13.09 -13.57
N MET A 10 -1.83 13.15 -14.34
CA MET A 10 -1.49 12.13 -15.33
C MET A 10 -0.98 10.84 -14.69
N ALA A 11 -0.32 10.92 -13.54
CA ALA A 11 0.06 9.75 -12.76
C ALA A 11 -1.17 9.02 -12.22
N PHE A 12 -2.12 9.75 -11.64
CA PHE A 12 -3.37 9.20 -11.14
C PHE A 12 -4.26 8.66 -12.26
N ALA A 13 -4.36 9.35 -13.39
CA ALA A 13 -5.11 8.86 -14.55
C ALA A 13 -4.59 7.51 -15.07
N ARG A 14 -3.25 7.34 -15.11
CA ARG A 14 -2.62 6.06 -15.47
C ARG A 14 -2.92 4.96 -14.46
N PHE A 15 -2.89 5.27 -13.17
CA PHE A 15 -3.28 4.34 -12.10
C PHE A 15 -4.73 3.87 -12.28
N VAL A 16 -5.68 4.81 -12.42
CA VAL A 16 -7.11 4.50 -12.57
C VAL A 16 -7.36 3.67 -13.83
N ARG A 17 -6.70 4.01 -14.95
CA ARG A 17 -6.83 3.24 -16.20
C ARG A 17 -6.39 1.81 -16.04
N ARG A 18 -5.21 1.60 -15.45
CA ARG A 18 -4.69 0.24 -15.19
C ARG A 18 -5.65 -0.56 -14.30
N ALA A 19 -6.12 0.01 -13.20
CA ALA A 19 -7.05 -0.66 -12.29
C ALA A 19 -8.36 -1.07 -12.97
N ILE A 20 -8.90 -0.21 -13.86
CA ILE A 20 -10.11 -0.50 -14.64
C ILE A 20 -9.85 -1.58 -15.68
N ASP A 21 -8.73 -1.51 -16.40
CA ASP A 21 -8.38 -2.50 -17.42
C ASP A 21 -8.17 -3.89 -16.79
N ASP A 22 -7.57 -3.95 -15.60
CA ASP A 22 -7.37 -5.20 -14.85
C ASP A 22 -8.72 -5.78 -14.37
N ALA A 23 -9.59 -4.95 -13.79
CA ALA A 23 -10.95 -5.38 -13.43
C ALA A 23 -11.79 -5.85 -14.63
N ARG A 24 -11.64 -5.20 -15.78
CA ARG A 24 -12.30 -5.61 -17.02
C ARG A 24 -11.77 -6.96 -17.52
N ARG A 25 -10.46 -7.19 -17.45
CA ARG A 25 -9.83 -8.45 -17.87
C ARG A 25 -10.15 -9.62 -16.94
N GLU A 26 -10.10 -9.40 -15.64
CA GLU A 26 -10.23 -10.46 -14.63
C GLU A 26 -11.69 -10.77 -14.30
N ARG A 27 -12.55 -9.75 -14.27
CA ARG A 27 -13.93 -9.87 -13.77
C ARG A 27 -14.98 -9.57 -14.85
N GLY A 28 -14.57 -9.17 -16.06
CA GLY A 28 -15.48 -8.79 -17.14
C GLY A 28 -16.28 -7.51 -16.87
N TRP A 29 -15.87 -6.70 -15.87
CA TRP A 29 -16.64 -5.55 -15.42
C TRP A 29 -16.72 -4.44 -16.48
N THR A 30 -17.92 -3.88 -16.65
CA THR A 30 -18.15 -2.66 -17.41
C THR A 30 -17.95 -1.43 -16.52
N VAL A 31 -17.90 -0.24 -17.12
CA VAL A 31 -17.86 1.04 -16.39
C VAL A 31 -19.10 1.22 -15.51
N THR A 32 -20.25 0.67 -15.91
CA THR A 32 -21.47 0.67 -15.11
C THR A 32 -21.31 -0.20 -13.87
N ASP A 33 -20.72 -1.39 -14.01
CA ASP A 33 -20.43 -2.28 -12.88
C ASP A 33 -19.44 -1.62 -11.93
N LEU A 34 -18.39 -0.99 -12.46
CA LEU A 34 -17.41 -0.25 -11.66
C LEU A 34 -18.08 0.86 -10.82
N ALA A 35 -18.98 1.65 -11.41
CA ALA A 35 -19.67 2.69 -10.67
C ALA A 35 -20.58 2.13 -9.56
N ALA A 36 -21.25 0.99 -9.82
CA ALA A 36 -22.10 0.32 -8.84
C ALA A 36 -21.27 -0.27 -7.67
N HIS A 37 -20.13 -0.88 -7.95
CA HIS A 37 -19.31 -1.59 -6.95
C HIS A 37 -18.37 -0.66 -6.17
N THR A 38 -17.87 0.42 -6.79
CA THR A 38 -16.92 1.35 -6.15
C THR A 38 -17.59 2.48 -5.38
N GLY A 39 -18.89 2.73 -5.61
CA GLY A 39 -19.60 3.91 -5.12
C GLY A 39 -19.12 5.23 -5.74
N VAL A 40 -18.22 5.17 -6.74
CA VAL A 40 -17.72 6.34 -7.46
C VAL A 40 -18.55 6.52 -8.73
N GLY A 41 -19.20 7.68 -8.86
CA GLY A 41 -20.02 7.98 -10.03
C GLY A 41 -19.22 7.94 -11.34
N ARG A 42 -19.88 7.53 -12.44
CA ARG A 42 -19.27 7.43 -13.78
C ARG A 42 -18.55 8.72 -14.21
N SER A 43 -19.16 9.89 -13.96
CA SER A 43 -18.58 11.19 -14.29
C SER A 43 -17.28 11.46 -13.54
N THR A 44 -17.18 11.03 -12.28
CA THR A 44 -15.95 11.12 -11.48
C THR A 44 -14.87 10.20 -12.03
N ILE A 45 -15.22 8.96 -12.40
CA ILE A 45 -14.28 8.01 -13.02
C ILE A 45 -13.73 8.56 -14.34
N PHE A 46 -14.59 9.09 -15.22
CA PHE A 46 -14.14 9.68 -16.49
C PHE A 46 -13.24 10.90 -16.28
N ARG A 47 -13.55 11.74 -15.30
CA ARG A 47 -12.70 12.88 -14.92
C ARG A 47 -11.33 12.43 -14.41
N TRP A 48 -11.28 11.38 -13.57
CA TRP A 48 -10.01 10.81 -13.13
C TRP A 48 -9.20 10.23 -14.29
N LEU A 49 -9.85 9.58 -15.24
CA LEU A 49 -9.23 9.01 -16.44
C LEU A 49 -8.70 10.07 -17.43
N ALA A 50 -9.34 11.24 -17.47
CA ALA A 50 -8.92 12.37 -18.29
C ALA A 50 -7.75 13.14 -17.65
N GLY A 51 -7.61 13.09 -16.32
CA GLY A 51 -6.58 13.84 -15.61
C GLY A 51 -6.82 15.36 -15.64
N ASP A 52 -8.06 15.78 -15.82
CA ASP A 52 -8.47 17.19 -15.96
C ASP A 52 -9.23 17.71 -14.71
N TRP A 53 -9.13 16.98 -13.59
CA TRP A 53 -9.78 17.37 -12.35
C TRP A 53 -9.22 18.71 -11.84
N GLN A 54 -10.14 19.63 -11.53
CA GLN A 54 -9.84 20.94 -10.95
C GLN A 54 -9.69 20.84 -9.43
N ASP A 55 -10.59 20.07 -8.80
CA ASP A 55 -10.54 19.75 -7.39
C ASP A 55 -9.78 18.45 -7.16
N TYR A 56 -9.01 18.42 -6.08
CA TYR A 56 -8.26 17.24 -5.68
C TYR A 56 -9.21 16.05 -5.42
N PRO A 57 -8.91 14.82 -5.91
CA PRO A 57 -9.76 13.66 -5.70
C PRO A 57 -10.03 13.38 -4.22
N GLU A 58 -11.31 13.28 -3.85
CA GLU A 58 -11.72 12.96 -2.48
C GLU A 58 -11.13 11.61 -2.04
N LEU A 59 -10.31 11.63 -0.99
CA LEU A 59 -9.59 10.43 -0.54
C LEU A 59 -10.53 9.29 -0.10
N ALA A 60 -11.72 9.62 0.42
CA ALA A 60 -12.73 8.63 0.75
C ALA A 60 -13.19 7.86 -0.50
N LYS A 61 -13.41 8.55 -1.63
CA LYS A 61 -13.77 7.92 -2.91
C LYS A 61 -12.62 7.10 -3.48
N VAL A 62 -11.39 7.59 -3.36
CA VAL A 62 -10.18 6.85 -3.79
C VAL A 62 -10.02 5.56 -2.98
N ARG A 63 -10.23 5.60 -1.66
CA ARG A 63 -10.23 4.41 -0.79
C ARG A 63 -11.32 3.41 -1.19
N GLY A 64 -12.54 3.87 -1.41
CA GLY A 64 -13.65 3.02 -1.86
C GLY A 64 -13.39 2.35 -3.21
N PHE A 65 -12.85 3.12 -4.17
CA PHE A 65 -12.41 2.60 -5.46
C PHE A 65 -11.35 1.50 -5.32
N CYS A 66 -10.31 1.74 -4.51
CA CYS A 66 -9.25 0.77 -4.27
C CYS A 66 -9.78 -0.50 -3.59
N ALA A 67 -10.65 -0.35 -2.59
CA ALA A 67 -11.23 -1.47 -1.86
C ALA A 67 -12.11 -2.37 -2.77
N ALA A 68 -12.94 -1.77 -3.63
CA ALA A 68 -13.81 -2.54 -4.53
C ALA A 68 -13.03 -3.30 -5.62
N LEU A 69 -11.89 -2.78 -6.04
CA LEU A 69 -11.04 -3.39 -7.05
C LEU A 69 -9.93 -4.28 -6.48
N ASP A 70 -9.82 -4.35 -5.15
CA ASP A 70 -8.72 -5.04 -4.47
C ASP A 70 -7.33 -4.54 -4.89
N VAL A 71 -7.20 -3.21 -5.05
CA VAL A 71 -5.95 -2.54 -5.45
C VAL A 71 -5.36 -1.80 -4.25
N PRO A 72 -4.03 -1.82 -4.04
CA PRO A 72 -3.41 -1.14 -2.92
C PRO A 72 -3.61 0.38 -2.97
N VAL A 73 -4.24 0.94 -1.93
CA VAL A 73 -4.49 2.39 -1.80
C VAL A 73 -3.20 3.22 -1.77
N THR A 74 -2.10 2.65 -1.31
CA THR A 74 -0.78 3.31 -1.31
C THR A 74 -0.31 3.64 -2.73
N ALA A 75 -0.59 2.79 -3.71
CA ALA A 75 -0.29 3.07 -5.12
C ALA A 75 -1.10 4.25 -5.66
N ALA A 76 -2.38 4.36 -5.26
CA ALA A 76 -3.22 5.50 -5.61
C ALA A 76 -2.69 6.81 -4.99
N PHE A 77 -2.30 6.76 -3.72
CA PHE A 77 -1.80 7.93 -2.99
C PHE A 77 -0.45 8.42 -3.51
N ARG A 78 0.46 7.51 -3.85
CA ARG A 78 1.70 7.84 -4.54
C ARG A 78 1.43 8.52 -5.88
N ALA A 79 0.47 8.01 -6.65
CA ALA A 79 0.09 8.61 -7.93
C ALA A 79 -0.53 10.02 -7.75
N LEU A 80 -1.19 10.26 -6.62
CA LEU A 80 -1.74 11.56 -6.23
C LEU A 80 -0.70 12.51 -5.60
N GLY A 81 0.56 12.11 -5.49
CA GLY A 81 1.62 12.90 -4.88
C GLY A 81 1.50 13.07 -3.36
N LEU A 82 0.67 12.26 -2.70
CA LEU A 82 0.63 12.24 -1.24
C LEU A 82 1.91 11.59 -0.72
N PRO A 83 2.54 12.14 0.34
CA PRO A 83 3.54 11.39 1.07
C PRO A 83 2.88 10.09 1.55
N ASP A 84 3.54 8.95 1.34
CA ASP A 84 3.02 7.62 1.66
C ASP A 84 2.42 7.66 3.08
N GLY A 85 1.08 7.71 3.16
CA GLY A 85 0.31 7.97 4.38
C GLY A 85 0.09 6.73 5.22
N ALA A 86 1.03 5.78 5.17
CA ALA A 86 1.26 4.90 6.29
C ALA A 86 2.38 5.55 7.10
N PRO A 87 2.36 5.57 8.44
CA PRO A 87 3.60 5.71 9.17
C PRO A 87 4.43 4.45 8.84
N ALA A 88 5.14 4.44 7.71
CA ALA A 88 6.54 4.18 7.85
C ALA A 88 7.00 5.31 8.76
N ALA A 89 7.09 5.02 10.06
CA ALA A 89 7.94 5.81 10.90
C ALA A 89 9.19 6.02 10.05
N ARG A 90 9.52 7.28 9.71
CA ARG A 90 10.92 7.57 9.41
C ARG A 90 11.65 6.89 10.56
N PRO A 91 12.51 5.88 10.32
CA PRO A 91 13.24 5.28 11.40
C PRO A 91 13.80 6.48 12.17
N ARG A 92 13.44 6.63 13.45
CA ARG A 92 14.28 7.49 14.28
C ARG A 92 15.69 6.94 14.06
N ALA A 93 16.72 7.77 14.07
CA ALA A 93 18.08 7.25 13.91
C ALA A 93 18.36 6.06 14.88
N ASP A 94 17.61 6.01 16.00
CA ASP A 94 17.56 4.93 16.99
C ASP A 94 16.81 3.64 16.58
N ASP A 95 15.92 3.67 15.59
CA ASP A 95 15.17 2.50 15.09
C ASP A 95 15.96 1.71 14.03
N ALA A 96 16.94 2.33 13.38
CA ALA A 96 17.74 1.70 12.33
C ALA A 96 18.53 0.45 12.82
N PRO A 97 19.12 0.43 14.02
CA PRO A 97 19.73 -0.78 14.58
C PRO A 97 18.70 -1.89 14.81
N VAL A 98 17.53 -1.55 15.36
CA VAL A 98 16.45 -2.53 15.62
C VAL A 98 15.92 -3.12 14.31
N GLU A 99 15.76 -2.31 13.27
CA GLU A 99 15.33 -2.78 11.95
C GLU A 99 16.37 -3.72 11.31
N ALA A 100 17.66 -3.41 11.47
CA ALA A 100 18.74 -4.28 11.02
C ALA A 100 18.72 -5.63 11.76
N ASP A 101 18.52 -5.62 13.08
CA ASP A 101 18.42 -6.84 13.87
C ASP A 101 17.21 -7.70 13.46
N VAL A 102 16.04 -7.07 13.25
CA VAL A 102 14.85 -7.77 12.76
C VAL A 102 15.09 -8.38 11.38
N ARG A 103 15.80 -7.68 10.49
CA ARG A 103 16.15 -8.20 9.15
C ARG A 103 16.98 -9.47 9.26
N VAL A 104 18.03 -9.46 10.09
CA VAL A 104 18.90 -10.63 10.32
C VAL A 104 18.10 -11.81 10.85
N ILE A 105 17.16 -11.58 11.77
CA ILE A 105 16.29 -12.62 12.32
C ILE A 105 15.40 -13.23 11.21
N LEU A 106 14.81 -12.40 10.35
CA LEU A 106 13.98 -12.86 9.24
C LEU A 106 14.79 -13.68 8.22
N ASP A 107 15.98 -13.21 7.87
CA ASP A 107 16.87 -13.92 6.94
C ASP A 107 17.26 -15.30 7.50
N ARG A 108 17.59 -15.37 8.80
CA ARG A 108 17.93 -16.62 9.49
C ARG A 108 16.75 -17.60 9.56
N LEU A 109 15.52 -17.09 9.74
CA LEU A 109 14.32 -17.92 9.72
C LEU A 109 13.98 -18.45 8.31
N ALA A 110 14.31 -17.69 7.27
CA ALA A 110 14.10 -18.06 5.87
C ALA A 110 15.18 -19.03 5.35
N ASP A 111 16.40 -18.95 5.88
CA ASP A 111 17.55 -19.74 5.42
C ASP A 111 17.33 -21.26 5.62
N PRO A 112 17.24 -22.07 4.55
CA PRO A 112 17.00 -23.52 4.66
C PRO A 112 18.17 -24.29 5.31
N THR A 113 19.35 -23.69 5.42
CA THR A 113 20.53 -24.31 6.04
C THR A 113 20.53 -24.19 7.56
N VAL A 114 19.69 -23.31 8.12
CA VAL A 114 19.55 -23.15 9.57
C VAL A 114 18.73 -24.31 10.15
N PRO A 115 19.22 -25.00 11.20
CA PRO A 115 18.51 -26.10 11.84
C PRO A 115 17.10 -25.74 12.30
N ALA A 116 16.15 -26.66 12.13
CA ALA A 116 14.74 -26.44 12.50
C ALA A 116 14.57 -26.12 13.99
N GLU A 117 15.35 -26.76 14.86
CA GLU A 117 15.36 -26.53 16.31
C GLU A 117 15.72 -25.09 16.66
N GLU A 118 16.72 -24.54 15.98
CA GLU A 118 17.16 -23.16 16.16
C GLU A 118 16.07 -22.17 15.71
N LYS A 119 15.41 -22.44 14.59
CA LYS A 119 14.26 -21.64 14.13
C LYS A 119 13.08 -21.72 15.11
N HIS A 120 12.85 -22.87 15.73
CA HIS A 120 11.82 -23.04 16.75
C HIS A 120 12.12 -22.18 17.97
N GLN A 121 13.35 -22.24 18.49
CA GLN A 121 13.80 -21.42 19.62
C GLN A 121 13.65 -19.92 19.34
N ILE A 122 14.05 -19.45 18.14
CA ILE A 122 13.87 -18.05 17.73
C ILE A 122 12.39 -17.67 17.76
N ARG A 123 11.50 -18.48 17.17
CA ARG A 123 10.06 -18.19 17.13
C ARG A 123 9.42 -18.19 18.53
N ASP A 124 9.82 -19.11 19.39
CA ASP A 124 9.32 -19.18 20.76
C ASP A 124 9.75 -17.95 21.57
N LEU A 125 10.99 -17.51 21.42
CA LEU A 125 11.48 -16.28 22.02
C LEU A 125 10.71 -15.05 21.52
N LEU A 126 10.51 -14.93 20.21
CA LEU A 126 9.72 -13.83 19.63
C LEU A 126 8.28 -13.82 20.15
N ARG A 127 7.64 -14.99 20.25
CA ARG A 127 6.29 -15.10 20.85
C ARG A 127 6.31 -14.68 22.31
N TYR A 128 7.27 -15.15 23.10
CA TYR A 128 7.41 -14.76 24.50
C TYR A 128 7.55 -13.24 24.64
N LEU A 129 8.42 -12.60 23.85
CA LEU A 129 8.63 -11.16 23.87
C LEU A 129 7.37 -10.39 23.45
N ALA A 130 6.65 -10.86 22.43
CA ALA A 130 5.42 -10.23 21.94
C ALA A 130 4.26 -10.27 22.96
N HIS A 131 4.20 -11.32 23.79
CA HIS A 131 3.15 -11.49 24.80
C HIS A 131 3.54 -10.92 26.16
N ARG A 132 4.77 -10.40 26.32
CA ARG A 132 5.20 -9.80 27.58
C ARG A 132 4.51 -8.44 27.75
N PRO A 133 3.78 -8.20 28.86
CA PRO A 133 3.21 -6.88 29.12
C PRO A 133 4.35 -5.87 29.22
N ALA A 134 4.27 -4.79 28.43
CA ALA A 134 5.21 -3.69 28.48
C ALA A 134 5.22 -3.11 29.91
N ARG A 135 6.25 -3.44 30.70
CA ARG A 135 6.45 -2.77 31.99
C ARG A 135 6.65 -1.30 31.69
N ARG A 136 5.68 -0.46 32.06
CA ARG A 136 5.87 0.98 32.17
C ARG A 136 6.99 1.19 33.18
N ALA A 137 8.16 1.62 32.72
CA ALA A 137 9.17 2.20 33.59
C ALA A 137 8.54 3.44 34.25
N GLY A 138 8.50 3.44 35.57
CA GLY A 138 8.21 4.62 36.39
C GLY A 138 9.48 5.41 36.66
#